data_AF-A0A554FYT7-F1
#
_entry.id   AF-A0A554FYT7-F1
#
_cell.length_a   1.000
_cell.length_b   1.000
_cell.length_c   1.000
_cell.angle_alpha   90.00
_cell.angle_beta   90.00
_cell.angle_gamma   90.00
#
_symmetry.space_group_name_H-M   'P 1'
#
loop_
_entity.id
_entity.type
_entity.pdbx_description
1 polymer ?
#
loop_
_entity_poly.entity_id
_entity_poly.type
_entity_poly.pdbx_seq_one_letter_code
_entity_poly.pdbx_strand_id
1 'polypeptide(L)'
;MKFPLGPLCVVAGSLLSTTAFAHAAVAGPTPPYAGGSFDADFTVSHGCDGADTYRMRVLIPEGVTGVRPVDSTFGKAEVEKDGAGNVTAVVWTKALGDVKAADTHYFHLGLRFKLPAKPFTTVFFPTEQTCRTAAGVETTVAWTGTSGGEHGHDSDAGTAPAENPAPSLYLLPTRLPGWNQYTVEEHVHDLTVFKDALIVWSGTQAYSFNPVTQALIQKEPGTTPLTEIHPGTVIWVKY
;
A
#
# COMPACT_ATOMS: atom_id res chain seq x y z
N MET A 1 39.07 31.24 -49.61
CA MET A 1 37.79 30.52 -49.39
C MET A 1 37.29 30.89 -47.99
N LYS A 2 36.13 31.55 -47.90
CA LYS A 2 35.48 31.96 -46.65
C LYS A 2 34.40 30.92 -46.31
N PHE A 3 34.47 30.29 -45.14
CA PHE A 3 33.40 29.42 -44.64
C PHE A 3 32.37 30.26 -43.86
N PRO A 4 31.05 30.06 -44.07
CA PRO A 4 30.04 30.74 -43.26
C PRO A 4 29.85 30.00 -41.93
N LEU A 5 29.84 30.74 -40.82
CA LEU A 5 29.37 30.26 -39.52
C LEU A 5 27.85 30.08 -39.59
N GLY A 6 27.37 28.85 -39.41
CA GLY A 6 25.94 28.55 -39.23
C GLY A 6 25.48 28.85 -37.80
N PRO A 7 24.18 29.13 -37.58
CA PRO A 7 23.64 29.48 -36.27
C PRO A 7 23.63 28.26 -35.34
N LEU A 8 24.21 28.41 -34.15
CA LEU A 8 24.17 27.43 -33.08
C LEU A 8 22.79 27.51 -32.40
N CYS A 9 21.85 26.64 -32.78
CA CYS A 9 20.59 26.46 -32.04
C CYS A 9 20.89 25.77 -30.71
N VAL A 10 20.92 26.55 -29.62
CA VAL A 10 20.90 26.01 -28.25
C VAL A 10 19.47 25.56 -27.94
N VAL A 11 19.22 24.26 -28.03
CA VAL A 11 17.99 23.66 -27.52
C VAL A 11 18.14 23.57 -25.99
N ALA A 12 17.60 24.55 -25.27
CA ALA A 12 17.45 24.48 -23.83
C ALA A 12 16.41 23.39 -23.51
N GLY A 13 16.87 22.18 -23.25
CA GLY A 13 16.04 21.10 -22.73
C GLY A 13 15.63 21.44 -21.30
N SER A 14 14.41 21.95 -21.13
CA SER A 14 13.78 22.07 -19.81
C SER A 14 13.62 20.67 -19.21
N LEU A 15 14.56 20.30 -18.35
CA LEU A 15 14.42 19.15 -17.46
C LEU A 15 13.27 19.46 -16.49
N LEU A 16 12.05 19.10 -16.89
CA LEU A 16 10.91 18.98 -15.99
C LEU A 16 11.28 17.91 -14.97
N SER A 17 11.87 18.34 -13.87
CA SER A 17 12.13 17.49 -12.72
C SER A 17 10.78 17.17 -12.12
N THR A 18 10.21 16.01 -12.48
CA THR A 18 9.06 15.47 -11.76
C THR A 18 9.52 15.28 -10.33
N THR A 19 9.00 16.10 -9.42
CA THR A 19 9.18 15.91 -7.99
C THR A 19 8.61 14.54 -7.66
N ALA A 20 9.49 13.56 -7.44
CA ALA A 20 9.08 12.27 -6.92
C ALA A 20 8.65 12.50 -5.47
N PHE A 21 7.34 12.61 -5.24
CA PHE A 21 6.79 12.63 -3.90
C PHE A 21 7.02 11.24 -3.29
N ALA A 22 7.80 11.15 -2.21
CA ALA A 22 7.83 9.97 -1.37
C ALA A 22 6.49 9.88 -0.67
N HIS A 23 5.81 8.75 -0.83
CA HIS A 23 4.60 8.47 -0.10
C HIS A 23 4.93 7.64 1.14
N ALA A 24 4.19 7.87 2.22
CA ALA A 24 4.14 6.90 3.29
C ALA A 24 3.57 5.59 2.73
N ALA A 25 4.15 4.46 3.12
CA ALA A 25 3.73 3.14 2.68
C ALA A 25 3.69 2.16 3.85
N VAL A 26 3.01 1.03 3.66
CA VAL A 26 2.95 -0.06 4.62
C VAL A 26 3.13 -1.38 3.89
N ALA A 27 3.99 -2.25 4.43
CA ALA A 27 4.19 -3.59 3.94
C ALA A 27 4.54 -4.53 5.10
N GLY A 28 4.69 -5.82 4.83
CA GLY A 28 5.09 -6.80 5.83
C GLY A 28 5.74 -8.03 5.18
N PRO A 29 6.35 -8.90 5.98
CA PRO A 29 7.06 -10.08 5.47
C PRO A 29 6.14 -11.19 4.97
N THR A 30 4.86 -11.16 5.36
CA THR A 30 3.83 -12.11 4.94
C THR A 30 2.72 -11.40 4.18
N PRO A 31 1.84 -12.10 3.46
CA PRO A 31 0.63 -11.47 2.93
C PRO A 31 -0.33 -11.06 4.06
N PRO A 32 -1.08 -9.96 3.90
CA PRO A 32 -2.03 -9.47 4.91
C PRO A 32 -3.34 -10.28 4.88
N TYR A 33 -3.34 -11.45 5.51
CA TYR A 33 -4.54 -12.28 5.56
C TYR A 33 -5.62 -11.67 6.47
N ALA A 34 -6.85 -11.58 5.96
CA ALA A 34 -8.02 -11.09 6.69
C ALA A 34 -8.21 -11.86 8.01
N GLY A 35 -8.46 -11.13 9.11
CA GLY A 35 -8.62 -11.71 10.44
C GLY A 35 -7.32 -12.19 11.10
N GLY A 36 -6.20 -12.18 10.37
CA GLY A 36 -4.90 -12.61 10.85
C GLY A 36 -4.16 -11.54 11.67
N SER A 37 -3.16 -11.96 12.42
CA SER A 37 -2.13 -11.04 12.94
C SER A 37 -1.14 -10.71 11.84
N PHE A 38 -0.71 -9.45 11.79
CA PHE A 38 0.17 -8.93 10.75
C PHE A 38 1.27 -8.09 11.39
N ASP A 39 2.51 -8.34 10.96
CA ASP A 39 3.68 -7.53 11.28
C ASP A 39 3.87 -6.50 10.16
N ALA A 40 3.39 -5.29 10.40
CA ALA A 40 3.51 -4.19 9.47
C ALA A 40 4.80 -3.40 9.74
N ASP A 41 5.35 -2.88 8.66
CA ASP A 41 6.40 -1.87 8.64
C ASP A 41 5.89 -0.67 7.86
N PHE A 42 5.68 0.44 8.57
CA PHE A 42 5.33 1.71 7.96
C PHE A 42 6.61 2.42 7.57
N THR A 43 6.73 2.75 6.29
CA THR A 43 7.91 3.40 5.75
C THR A 43 7.60 4.79 5.24
N VAL A 44 8.55 5.70 5.43
CA VAL A 44 8.55 7.01 4.79
C VAL A 44 9.93 7.22 4.18
N SER A 45 9.99 7.45 2.87
CA SER A 45 11.27 7.46 2.13
C SER A 45 11.95 8.82 2.08
N HIS A 46 11.26 9.90 2.44
CA HIS A 46 11.82 11.24 2.51
C HIS A 46 11.03 12.13 3.51
N GLY A 47 11.59 13.28 3.84
CA GLY A 47 11.07 14.35 4.68
C GLY A 47 10.01 15.22 3.99
N CYS A 48 9.97 16.51 4.27
CA CYS A 48 8.99 17.43 3.66
C CYS A 48 9.74 18.66 3.19
N ASP A 49 9.73 18.95 1.89
CA ASP A 49 10.43 20.08 1.28
C ASP A 49 11.92 20.18 1.72
N GLY A 50 12.57 19.01 1.87
CA GLY A 50 13.98 18.90 2.31
C GLY A 50 14.19 18.94 3.83
N ALA A 51 13.16 19.19 4.64
CA ALA A 51 13.23 19.11 6.09
C ALA A 51 13.09 17.66 6.59
N ASP A 52 13.85 17.28 7.62
CA ASP A 52 13.83 15.91 8.17
C ASP A 52 12.48 15.56 8.81
N THR A 53 12.05 14.30 8.65
CA THR A 53 10.84 13.79 9.32
C THR A 53 11.09 13.71 10.82
N TYR A 54 10.31 14.46 11.59
CA TYR A 54 10.45 14.59 13.03
C TYR A 54 9.48 13.70 13.79
N ARG A 55 8.22 13.60 13.31
CA ARG A 55 7.17 12.82 13.94
C ARG A 55 6.30 12.13 12.90
N MET A 56 5.91 10.91 13.22
CA MET A 56 4.98 10.11 12.42
C MET A 56 3.83 9.67 13.32
N ARG A 57 2.59 9.91 12.88
CA ARG A 57 1.37 9.50 13.57
C ARG A 57 0.50 8.68 12.63
N VAL A 58 0.37 7.40 12.91
CA VAL A 58 -0.43 6.45 12.12
C VAL A 58 -1.77 6.26 12.82
N LEU A 59 -2.87 6.60 12.13
CA LEU A 59 -4.22 6.33 12.62
C LEU A 59 -4.54 4.86 12.45
N ILE A 60 -5.16 4.28 13.48
CA ILE A 60 -5.61 2.89 13.48
C ILE A 60 -7.08 2.86 13.02
N PRO A 61 -7.37 2.27 11.84
CA PRO A 61 -8.73 2.23 11.32
C PRO A 61 -9.61 1.25 12.10
N GLU A 62 -10.92 1.42 11.97
CA GLU A 62 -11.89 0.52 12.60
C GLU A 62 -11.67 -0.94 12.21
N GLY A 63 -11.85 -1.85 13.17
CA GLY A 63 -11.65 -3.29 12.96
C GLY A 63 -10.20 -3.76 13.04
N VAL A 64 -9.22 -2.86 13.00
CA VAL A 64 -7.83 -3.18 13.37
C VAL A 64 -7.71 -3.19 14.89
N THR A 65 -7.23 -4.29 15.44
CA THR A 65 -7.19 -4.51 16.90
C THR A 65 -5.84 -5.09 17.33
N GLY A 66 -5.62 -5.24 18.64
CA GLY A 66 -4.39 -5.88 19.14
C GLY A 66 -3.10 -5.12 18.80
N VAL A 67 -3.20 -3.79 18.65
CA VAL A 67 -2.11 -2.92 18.20
C VAL A 67 -0.95 -2.90 19.21
N ARG A 68 0.26 -3.17 18.72
CA ARG A 68 1.51 -3.29 19.47
C ARG A 68 2.67 -2.71 18.65
N PRO A 69 3.06 -1.45 18.87
CA PRO A 69 4.22 -0.89 18.19
C PRO A 69 5.54 -1.38 18.76
N VAL A 70 6.60 -1.27 17.96
CA VAL A 70 7.97 -1.29 18.45
C VAL A 70 8.52 0.14 18.53
N ASP A 71 9.43 0.37 19.47
CA ASP A 71 10.26 1.58 19.47
C ASP A 71 11.10 1.62 18.20
N SER A 72 11.46 2.82 17.74
CA SER A 72 12.20 3.02 16.48
C SER A 72 13.37 4.00 16.65
N THR A 73 14.00 4.39 15.54
CA THR A 73 15.00 5.49 15.53
C THR A 73 14.40 6.84 15.91
N PHE A 74 13.07 6.94 15.95
CA PHE A 74 12.34 8.08 16.50
C PHE A 74 12.20 7.99 18.02
N GLY A 75 12.69 6.93 18.66
CA GLY A 75 12.51 6.71 20.08
C GLY A 75 11.25 5.89 20.37
N LYS A 76 10.65 6.16 21.54
CA LYS A 76 9.55 5.35 22.05
C LYS A 76 8.26 5.56 21.26
N ALA A 77 7.56 4.46 21.01
CA ALA A 77 6.22 4.53 20.44
C ALA A 77 5.19 4.90 21.52
N GLU A 78 4.31 5.84 21.20
CA GLU A 78 3.20 6.25 22.06
C GLU A 78 1.87 5.76 21.45
N VAL A 79 1.01 5.18 22.29
CA VAL A 79 -0.28 4.62 21.87
C VAL A 79 -1.39 5.52 22.36
N GLU A 80 -2.13 6.11 21.41
CA GLU A 80 -3.34 6.87 21.70
C GLU A 80 -4.55 5.94 21.81
N LYS A 81 -5.47 6.26 22.72
CA LYS A 81 -6.70 5.48 22.92
C LYS A 81 -7.92 6.37 23.04
N ASP A 82 -9.07 5.85 22.62
CA ASP A 82 -10.37 6.47 22.87
C ASP A 82 -10.86 6.24 24.33
N GLY A 83 -12.02 6.81 24.66
CA GLY A 83 -12.64 6.65 25.99
C GLY A 83 -13.08 5.22 26.31
N ALA A 84 -13.17 4.32 25.32
CA ALA A 84 -13.46 2.90 25.49
C ALA A 84 -12.19 2.05 25.63
N GLY A 85 -11.01 2.67 25.49
CA GLY A 85 -9.70 2.01 25.59
C GLY A 85 -9.22 1.36 24.28
N ASN A 86 -9.91 1.58 23.16
CA ASN A 86 -9.46 1.13 21.84
C ASN A 86 -8.29 1.99 21.38
N VAL A 87 -7.30 1.39 20.73
CA VAL A 87 -6.18 2.13 20.16
C VAL A 87 -6.66 2.88 18.90
N THR A 88 -6.43 4.19 18.86
CA THR A 88 -6.88 5.06 17.76
C THR A 88 -5.72 5.58 16.91
N ALA A 89 -4.52 5.66 17.47
CA ALA A 89 -3.31 6.03 16.74
C ALA A 89 -2.06 5.52 17.44
N VAL A 90 -0.96 5.48 16.69
CA VAL A 90 0.39 5.30 17.23
C VAL A 90 1.28 6.43 16.75
N VAL A 91 2.05 7.01 17.67
CA VAL A 91 2.93 8.15 17.42
C VAL A 91 4.38 7.77 17.71
N TRP A 92 5.28 8.16 16.82
CA TRP A 92 6.72 8.14 17.04
C TRP A 92 7.27 9.56 16.84
N THR A 93 8.05 10.07 17.79
CA THR A 93 8.59 11.43 17.76
C THR A 93 10.07 11.43 18.10
N LYS A 94 10.94 11.77 17.15
CA LYS A 94 12.39 11.90 17.38
C LYS A 94 12.66 12.84 18.56
N ALA A 95 13.73 12.58 19.31
CA ALA A 95 14.26 13.62 20.19
C ALA A 95 14.73 14.81 19.33
N LEU A 96 14.57 16.04 19.84
CA LEU A 96 14.95 17.25 19.09
C LEU A 96 16.42 17.25 18.65
N GLY A 97 17.31 16.63 19.44
CA GLY A 97 18.74 16.49 19.10
C GLY A 97 19.03 15.51 17.95
N ASP A 98 18.07 14.64 17.61
CA ASP A 98 18.21 13.64 16.56
C ASP A 98 17.59 14.09 15.22
N VAL A 99 16.95 15.26 15.19
CA VAL A 99 16.44 15.89 13.97
C VAL A 99 17.60 16.35 13.11
N LYS A 100 17.63 15.89 11.87
CA LYS A 100 18.70 16.20 10.93
C LYS A 100 18.47 17.56 10.28
N ALA A 101 19.56 18.21 9.87
CA ALA A 101 19.49 19.48 9.16
C ALA A 101 18.84 19.36 7.77
N ALA A 102 18.83 18.15 7.20
CA ALA A 102 18.23 17.85 5.92
C ALA A 102 17.66 16.43 5.90
N ASP A 103 16.65 16.25 5.08
CA ASP A 103 16.10 14.96 4.71
C ASP A 103 17.12 14.12 3.92
N THR A 104 17.65 13.10 4.56
CA THR A 104 18.74 12.27 4.02
C THR A 104 18.53 10.79 4.32
N HIS A 105 17.45 10.44 5.01
CA HIS A 105 17.23 9.11 5.55
C HIS A 105 15.78 8.70 5.28
N TYR A 106 15.62 7.41 4.98
CA TYR A 106 14.33 6.75 5.01
C TYR A 106 14.14 6.08 6.37
N PHE A 107 12.89 5.82 6.76
CA PHE A 107 12.57 5.32 8.10
C PHE A 107 11.60 4.14 8.07
N HIS A 108 11.72 3.29 9.09
CA HIS A 108 10.90 2.11 9.36
C HIS A 108 10.21 2.26 10.71
N LEU A 109 8.91 1.97 10.77
CA LEU A 109 8.07 2.09 11.97
C LEU A 109 7.24 0.81 12.09
N GLY A 110 7.74 -0.11 12.91
CA GLY A 110 7.14 -1.43 13.07
C GLY A 110 5.89 -1.42 13.94
N LEU A 111 4.85 -2.11 13.47
CA LEU A 111 3.57 -2.23 14.15
C LEU A 111 2.99 -3.64 13.96
N ARG A 112 2.75 -4.36 15.07
CA ARG A 112 1.96 -5.60 15.04
C ARG A 112 0.49 -5.28 15.33
N PHE A 113 -0.43 -5.82 14.54
CA PHE A 113 -1.86 -5.72 14.79
C PHE A 113 -2.63 -6.91 14.21
N LYS A 114 -3.91 -7.03 14.57
CA LYS A 114 -4.87 -7.95 13.97
C LYS A 114 -5.72 -7.22 12.94
N LEU A 115 -5.79 -7.77 11.74
CA LEU A 115 -6.55 -7.24 10.61
C LEU A 115 -8.05 -7.56 10.73
N PRO A 116 -8.94 -6.74 10.14
CA PRO A 116 -10.36 -7.06 9.99
C PRO A 116 -10.55 -8.39 9.25
N ALA A 117 -11.59 -9.15 9.60
CA ALA A 117 -11.96 -10.39 8.92
C ALA A 117 -12.80 -10.14 7.66
N LYS A 118 -12.34 -9.23 6.79
CA LYS A 118 -13.02 -8.84 5.54
C LYS A 118 -12.08 -9.02 4.35
N PRO A 119 -11.95 -10.23 3.78
CA PRO A 119 -11.08 -10.44 2.63
C PRO A 119 -11.56 -9.65 1.41
N PHE A 120 -10.67 -9.43 0.46
CA PHE A 120 -10.90 -8.67 -0.78
C PHE A 120 -11.23 -7.19 -0.57
N THR A 121 -10.96 -6.65 0.63
CA THR A 121 -11.10 -5.22 0.94
C THR A 121 -9.74 -4.57 1.12
N THR A 122 -9.65 -3.25 0.85
CA THR A 122 -8.49 -2.45 1.23
C THR A 122 -8.70 -1.83 2.62
N VAL A 123 -7.72 -1.98 3.50
CA VAL A 123 -7.62 -1.24 4.76
C VAL A 123 -6.62 -0.10 4.59
N PHE A 124 -7.08 1.12 4.81
CA PHE A 124 -6.25 2.33 4.77
C PHE A 124 -5.82 2.73 6.18
N PHE A 125 -4.58 3.19 6.30
CA PHE A 125 -3.97 3.68 7.53
C PHE A 125 -3.56 5.15 7.33
N PRO A 126 -4.50 6.10 7.50
CA PRO A 126 -4.18 7.51 7.41
C PRO A 126 -2.98 7.85 8.27
N THR A 127 -2.03 8.60 7.72
CA THR A 127 -0.76 8.88 8.41
C THR A 127 -0.42 10.35 8.33
N GLU A 128 -0.03 10.94 9.45
CA GLU A 128 0.47 12.32 9.51
C GLU A 128 1.99 12.28 9.66
N GLN A 129 2.67 12.94 8.72
CA GLN A 129 4.11 13.15 8.76
C GLN A 129 4.38 14.60 9.12
N THR A 130 4.96 14.83 10.30
CA THR A 130 5.49 16.13 10.66
C THR A 130 6.99 16.18 10.39
N CYS A 131 7.41 17.14 9.58
CA CYS A 131 8.81 17.45 9.32
C CYS A 131 9.22 18.70 10.06
N ARG A 132 10.51 18.81 10.40
CA ARG A 132 11.04 19.93 11.18
C ARG A 132 12.36 20.41 10.62
N THR A 133 12.45 21.71 10.35
CA THR A 133 13.70 22.35 9.93
C THR A 133 14.65 22.56 11.11
N ALA A 134 15.93 22.81 10.83
CA ALA A 134 16.92 23.17 11.86
C ALA A 134 16.53 24.45 12.65
N ALA A 135 15.78 25.36 12.03
CA ALA A 135 15.24 26.56 12.68
C ALA A 135 14.02 26.26 13.59
N GLY A 136 13.57 25.01 13.64
CA GLY A 136 12.44 24.56 14.47
C GLY A 136 11.05 24.80 13.86
N VAL A 137 10.98 25.19 12.59
CA VAL A 137 9.70 25.30 11.86
C VAL A 137 9.21 23.91 11.52
N GLU A 138 7.96 23.59 11.89
CA GLU A 138 7.29 22.34 11.59
C GLU A 138 6.32 22.49 10.41
N THR A 139 6.31 21.50 9.53
CA THR A 139 5.29 21.31 8.48
C THR A 139 4.67 19.93 8.64
N THR A 140 3.41 19.76 8.29
CA THR A 140 2.74 18.45 8.35
C THR A 140 2.11 18.11 7.01
N VAL A 141 2.39 16.90 6.54
CA VAL A 141 1.77 16.28 5.38
C VAL A 141 0.81 15.19 5.87
N ALA A 142 -0.41 15.21 5.36
CA ALA A 142 -1.44 14.23 5.68
C ALA A 142 -1.57 13.23 4.52
N TRP A 143 -1.16 11.99 4.76
CA TRP A 143 -1.30 10.84 3.86
C TRP A 143 -2.67 10.20 4.06
N THR A 144 -3.71 10.79 3.48
CA THR A 144 -5.12 10.42 3.71
C THR A 144 -5.88 10.04 2.45
N GLY A 145 -5.28 10.21 1.27
CA GLY A 145 -5.95 9.92 0.00
C GLY A 145 -6.26 8.44 -0.16
N THR A 146 -7.51 8.11 -0.46
CA THR A 146 -7.98 6.72 -0.64
C THR A 146 -8.21 6.36 -2.11
N SER A 147 -8.18 7.34 -3.02
CA SER A 147 -8.31 7.10 -4.46
C SER A 147 -7.04 6.41 -4.99
N GLY A 148 -7.18 5.23 -5.59
CA GLY A 148 -6.06 4.45 -6.11
C GLY A 148 -5.43 3.45 -5.11
N GLY A 149 -6.04 3.22 -3.95
CA GLY A 149 -5.65 2.12 -3.04
C GLY A 149 -6.28 0.77 -3.39
N GLU A 150 -7.00 0.69 -4.50
CA GLU A 150 -7.32 -0.57 -5.14
C GLU A 150 -6.03 -1.12 -5.75
N HIS A 151 -5.82 -2.44 -5.71
CA HIS A 151 -4.80 -3.10 -6.55
C HIS A 151 -5.23 -3.00 -8.01
N GLY A 152 -5.28 -1.78 -8.55
CA GLY A 152 -5.62 -1.48 -9.91
C GLY A 152 -4.44 -1.85 -10.79
N HIS A 153 -4.42 -3.09 -11.27
CA HIS A 153 -3.93 -3.35 -12.63
C HIS A 153 -4.98 -2.96 -13.68
N ASP A 154 -6.13 -2.43 -13.24
CA ASP A 154 -7.11 -1.83 -14.12
C ASP A 154 -6.49 -0.63 -14.83
N SER A 155 -6.44 -0.76 -16.15
CA SER A 155 -6.30 0.30 -17.11
C SER A 155 -7.47 1.29 -17.08
N ASP A 156 -8.05 1.59 -15.91
CA ASP A 156 -8.80 2.82 -15.70
C ASP A 156 -7.78 3.96 -15.68
N ALA A 157 -7.26 4.25 -16.88
CA ALA A 157 -6.33 5.30 -17.23
C ALA A 157 -6.92 6.72 -17.01
N GLY A 158 -7.92 6.85 -16.14
CA GLY A 158 -8.68 8.07 -15.87
C GLY A 158 -8.76 8.47 -14.39
N THR A 159 -8.43 7.58 -13.43
CA THR A 159 -8.38 7.98 -12.01
C THR A 159 -6.96 8.46 -11.70
N ALA A 160 -6.81 9.78 -11.55
CA ALA A 160 -5.53 10.36 -11.13
C ALA A 160 -5.10 9.73 -9.79
N PRO A 161 -3.79 9.43 -9.59
CA PRO A 161 -3.30 9.00 -8.29
C PRO A 161 -3.79 9.98 -7.21
N ALA A 162 -4.24 9.46 -6.07
CA ALA A 162 -4.50 10.31 -4.92
C ALA A 162 -3.31 11.22 -4.66
N GLU A 163 -3.58 12.51 -4.44
CA GLU A 163 -2.62 13.36 -3.75
C GLU A 163 -2.43 12.80 -2.34
N ASN A 164 -1.18 12.52 -1.95
CA ASN A 164 -0.81 11.97 -0.66
C ASN A 164 -1.61 10.70 -0.26
N PRO A 165 -1.43 9.58 -0.97
CA PRO A 165 -2.18 8.36 -0.69
C PRO A 165 -1.89 7.86 0.72
N ALA A 166 -2.93 7.42 1.43
CA ALA A 166 -2.77 6.75 2.70
C ALA A 166 -2.09 5.38 2.50
N PRO A 167 -1.13 4.99 3.36
CA PRO A 167 -0.67 3.61 3.42
C PRO A 167 -1.84 2.63 3.46
N SER A 168 -1.81 1.57 2.66
CA SER A 168 -2.92 0.63 2.59
C SER A 168 -2.47 -0.83 2.46
N LEU A 169 -3.33 -1.74 2.92
CA LEU A 169 -3.18 -3.19 2.78
C LEU A 169 -4.46 -3.77 2.18
N TYR A 170 -4.35 -4.53 1.11
CA TYR A 170 -5.47 -5.32 0.59
C TYR A 170 -5.51 -6.69 1.22
N LEU A 171 -6.62 -7.00 1.86
CA LEU A 171 -6.74 -8.17 2.70
C LEU A 171 -6.99 -9.41 1.84
N LEU A 172 -6.10 -10.38 1.93
CA LEU A 172 -6.28 -11.66 1.24
C LEU A 172 -7.12 -12.61 2.11
N PRO A 173 -7.91 -13.51 1.51
CA PRO A 173 -8.55 -14.58 2.28
C PRO A 173 -7.50 -15.48 2.93
N THR A 174 -7.82 -16.05 4.09
CA THR A 174 -6.99 -17.09 4.72
C THR A 174 -6.85 -18.30 3.80
N ARG A 175 -5.66 -18.86 3.67
CA ARG A 175 -5.35 -19.94 2.72
C ARG A 175 -4.94 -21.21 3.45
N LEU A 176 -5.48 -22.35 3.04
CA LEU A 176 -5.04 -23.68 3.44
C LEU A 176 -4.48 -24.44 2.23
N PRO A 177 -3.54 -25.40 2.41
CA PRO A 177 -3.11 -26.26 1.32
C PRO A 177 -4.29 -27.03 0.70
N GLY A 178 -4.41 -27.05 -0.63
CA GLY A 178 -5.49 -27.73 -1.34
C GLY A 178 -6.68 -26.83 -1.66
N TRP A 179 -7.88 -27.42 -1.72
CA TRP A 179 -9.10 -26.70 -2.12
C TRP A 179 -9.67 -25.87 -0.97
N ASN A 180 -9.85 -24.59 -1.24
CA ASN A 180 -10.51 -23.64 -0.35
C ASN A 180 -11.74 -23.10 -1.07
N GLN A 181 -12.81 -22.82 -0.32
CA GLN A 181 -14.01 -22.19 -0.84
C GLN A 181 -14.18 -20.82 -0.20
N TYR A 182 -14.46 -19.81 -1.01
CA TYR A 182 -14.76 -18.45 -0.54
C TYR A 182 -16.04 -17.95 -1.18
N THR A 183 -16.82 -17.19 -0.41
CA THR A 183 -17.81 -16.27 -0.96
C THR A 183 -17.15 -14.90 -1.05
N VAL A 184 -17.09 -14.34 -2.25
CA VAL A 184 -16.48 -13.03 -2.49
C VAL A 184 -17.55 -11.96 -2.27
N GLU A 185 -17.34 -11.07 -1.30
CA GLU A 185 -18.31 -10.02 -0.94
C GLU A 185 -18.04 -8.68 -1.64
N GLU A 186 -16.84 -8.52 -2.20
CA GLU A 186 -16.40 -7.31 -2.90
C GLU A 186 -16.15 -7.59 -4.38
N HIS A 187 -16.18 -6.55 -5.21
CA HIS A 187 -15.79 -6.72 -6.59
C HIS A 187 -14.27 -6.95 -6.71
N VAL A 188 -13.84 -8.00 -7.42
CA VAL A 188 -12.43 -8.29 -7.69
C VAL A 188 -12.17 -8.25 -9.18
N HIS A 189 -11.61 -7.14 -9.67
CA HIS A 189 -11.15 -7.01 -11.06
C HIS A 189 -9.74 -7.56 -11.25
N ASP A 190 -8.81 -7.20 -10.36
CA ASP A 190 -7.43 -7.69 -10.42
C ASP A 190 -7.30 -9.12 -9.85
N LEU A 191 -7.30 -10.11 -10.74
CA LEU A 191 -7.14 -11.51 -10.35
C LEU A 191 -5.70 -11.89 -9.95
N THR A 192 -4.72 -10.97 -10.03
CA THR A 192 -3.36 -11.23 -9.53
C THR A 192 -3.30 -11.38 -8.00
N VAL A 193 -4.39 -11.04 -7.30
CA VAL A 193 -4.58 -11.41 -5.88
C VAL A 193 -4.50 -12.93 -5.65
N PHE A 194 -4.71 -13.73 -6.70
CA PHE A 194 -4.57 -15.19 -6.71
C PHE A 194 -3.27 -15.66 -7.40
N LYS A 195 -2.23 -14.83 -7.49
CA LYS A 195 -0.98 -15.16 -8.20
C LYS A 195 -0.24 -16.40 -7.67
N ASP A 196 -0.49 -16.77 -6.43
CA ASP A 196 0.07 -17.95 -5.77
C ASP A 196 -0.92 -19.14 -5.74
N ALA A 197 -2.10 -19.01 -6.34
CA ALA A 197 -3.00 -20.14 -6.53
C ALA A 197 -2.62 -20.95 -7.77
N LEU A 198 -2.87 -22.27 -7.71
CA LEU A 198 -2.76 -23.17 -8.86
C LEU A 198 -3.90 -22.95 -9.86
N ILE A 199 -5.12 -22.72 -9.36
CA ILE A 199 -6.31 -22.43 -10.15
C ILE A 199 -7.42 -21.83 -9.28
N VAL A 200 -8.19 -20.90 -9.85
CA VAL A 200 -9.45 -20.35 -9.33
C VAL A 200 -10.57 -20.86 -10.23
N TRP A 201 -11.67 -21.33 -9.65
CA TRP A 201 -12.82 -21.89 -10.37
C TRP A 201 -14.12 -21.29 -9.85
N SER A 202 -15.02 -20.92 -10.77
CA SER A 202 -16.37 -20.41 -10.47
C SER A 202 -17.34 -20.83 -11.57
N GLY A 203 -18.32 -21.70 -11.26
CA GLY A 203 -19.27 -22.19 -12.27
C GLY A 203 -18.58 -22.89 -13.44
N THR A 204 -18.67 -22.30 -14.64
CA THR A 204 -17.96 -22.74 -15.87
C THR A 204 -16.73 -21.89 -16.19
N GLN A 205 -16.33 -20.99 -15.29
CA GLN A 205 -15.20 -20.08 -15.48
C GLN A 205 -14.00 -20.52 -14.64
N ALA A 206 -12.79 -20.32 -15.18
CA ALA A 206 -11.56 -20.57 -14.45
C ALA A 206 -10.46 -19.55 -14.75
N TYR A 207 -9.58 -19.34 -13.78
CA TYR A 207 -8.40 -18.49 -13.90
C TYR A 207 -7.18 -19.16 -13.29
N SER A 208 -6.02 -18.95 -13.91
CA SER A 208 -4.73 -19.25 -13.32
C SER A 208 -3.73 -18.15 -13.68
N PHE A 209 -2.98 -17.67 -12.70
CA PHE A 209 -1.86 -16.76 -12.95
C PHE A 209 -0.71 -17.47 -13.69
N ASN A 210 -0.58 -18.80 -13.57
CA ASN A 210 0.35 -19.57 -14.38
C ASN A 210 -0.14 -19.60 -15.85
N PRO A 211 0.65 -19.07 -16.81
CA PRO A 211 0.24 -18.95 -18.21
C PRO A 211 0.05 -20.30 -18.91
N VAL A 212 0.75 -21.35 -18.46
CA VAL A 212 0.59 -22.71 -19.02
C VAL A 212 -0.78 -23.26 -18.66
N THR A 213 -1.18 -23.18 -17.39
CA THR A 213 -2.51 -23.59 -16.93
C THR A 213 -3.60 -22.72 -17.56
N GLN A 214 -3.36 -21.40 -17.70
CA GLN A 214 -4.30 -20.50 -18.36
C GLN A 214 -4.54 -20.88 -19.83
N ALA A 215 -3.51 -21.28 -20.56
CA ALA A 215 -3.65 -21.76 -21.94
C ALA A 215 -4.40 -23.10 -22.04
N LEU A 216 -4.37 -23.94 -20.99
CA LEU A 216 -5.20 -25.15 -20.90
C LEU A 216 -6.66 -24.79 -20.66
N ILE A 217 -6.94 -23.88 -19.71
CA ILE A 217 -8.30 -23.37 -19.43
C ILE A 217 -8.97 -22.85 -20.71
N GLN A 218 -8.24 -22.08 -21.53
CA GLN A 218 -8.77 -21.53 -22.79
C GLN A 218 -9.13 -22.57 -23.85
N LYS A 219 -8.60 -23.79 -23.75
CA LYS A 219 -8.84 -24.89 -24.69
C LYS A 219 -9.82 -25.93 -24.15
N GLU A 220 -10.14 -25.88 -22.86
CA GLU A 220 -10.98 -26.88 -22.19
C GLU A 220 -12.45 -26.71 -22.62
N PRO A 221 -13.08 -27.73 -23.22
CA PRO A 221 -14.48 -27.66 -23.63
C PRO A 221 -15.41 -27.33 -22.45
N GLY A 222 -16.30 -26.36 -22.64
CA GLY A 222 -17.26 -25.96 -21.61
C GLY A 222 -16.68 -25.09 -20.49
N THR A 223 -15.41 -24.66 -20.61
CA THR A 223 -14.78 -23.70 -19.68
C THR A 223 -14.51 -22.37 -20.38
N THR A 224 -14.71 -21.26 -19.69
CA THR A 224 -14.33 -19.92 -20.15
C THR A 224 -13.34 -19.26 -19.17
N PRO A 225 -12.50 -18.31 -19.62
CA PRO A 225 -11.66 -17.56 -18.71
C PRO A 225 -12.50 -16.76 -17.70
N LEU A 226 -12.16 -16.88 -16.42
CA LEU A 226 -12.57 -15.95 -15.38
C LEU A 226 -11.70 -14.69 -15.48
N THR A 227 -12.32 -13.53 -15.64
CA THR A 227 -11.63 -12.24 -15.82
C THR A 227 -11.86 -11.27 -14.68
N GLU A 228 -12.96 -11.43 -13.95
CA GLU A 228 -13.32 -10.66 -12.76
C GLU A 228 -14.29 -11.49 -11.89
N ILE A 229 -14.50 -11.08 -10.64
CA ILE A 229 -15.41 -11.74 -9.70
C ILE A 229 -16.34 -10.70 -9.08
N HIS A 230 -17.65 -10.88 -9.25
CA HIS A 230 -18.65 -10.00 -8.67
C HIS A 230 -19.01 -10.40 -7.23
N PRO A 231 -19.51 -9.46 -6.40
CA PRO A 231 -20.04 -9.75 -5.07
C PRO A 231 -21.09 -10.88 -5.07
N GLY A 232 -21.06 -11.71 -4.02
CA GLY A 232 -21.89 -12.89 -3.84
C GLY A 232 -21.41 -14.14 -4.59
N THR A 233 -20.32 -14.06 -5.37
CA THR A 233 -19.81 -15.20 -6.13
C THR A 233 -19.09 -16.20 -5.23
N VAL A 234 -19.45 -17.48 -5.34
CA VAL A 234 -18.70 -18.57 -4.71
C VAL A 234 -17.57 -19.01 -5.63
N ILE A 235 -16.34 -18.94 -5.12
CA ILE A 235 -15.15 -19.41 -5.83
C ILE A 235 -14.50 -20.58 -5.09
N TRP A 236 -13.90 -21.48 -5.86
CA TRP A 236 -13.03 -22.53 -5.37
C TRP A 236 -11.60 -22.23 -5.78
N VAL A 237 -10.70 -22.14 -4.82
CA VAL A 237 -9.29 -21.82 -5.07
C VAL A 237 -8.42 -22.96 -4.57
N LYS A 238 -7.56 -23.45 -5.45
CA LYS A 238 -6.54 -24.43 -5.08
C LYS A 238 -5.21 -23.73 -4.87
N TYR A 239 -4.69 -23.77 -3.65
CA TYR A 239 -3.32 -23.35 -3.31
C TYR A 239 -2.41 -24.57 -3.18
#